data_AF-A0A821SEI2-F1
#
_entry.id   AF-A0A821SEI2-F1
#
_cell.length_a   1.000
_cell.length_b   1.000
_cell.length_c   1.000
_cell.angle_alpha   90.00
_cell.angle_beta   90.00
_cell.angle_gamma   90.00
#
_symmetry.space_group_name_H-M   'P 1'
#
loop_
_entity.id
_entity.type
_entity.pdbx_description
1 polymer ?
#
loop_
_entity_poly.entity_id
_entity_poly.type
_entity_poly.pdbx_seq_one_letter_code
_entity_poly.pdbx_strand_id
1 'polypeptide(L)'
;MSLVEPIGYSLFARSSSNTIVKCYTKTYLFDRLNIMNKNGLISVNDVLTAWLTQIISRIRCISRQSTVKIGMAMNGRTFLPGIDANYFGNCTFYLCLSFSMSDLDDLTIDELAQRINIEKRQLMTTEYIESALAFIDKHYRSSMIHLGWQTTGGNDLSFTNWTRFPLYRCDFGQGGAKQFKLCSIQSDGLIFILPTMNNDEIELHITLQTEHAKVLLSKLI
;
A
#
# COMPACT_ATOMS: atom_id res chain seq x y z
N MET A 1 35.83 18.89 22.24
CA MET A 1 35.33 17.69 22.90
C MET A 1 33.81 17.77 23.01
N SER A 2 33.12 17.34 21.97
CA SER A 2 31.78 16.75 22.07
C SER A 2 31.63 15.87 20.83
N LEU A 3 31.83 14.57 21.01
CA LEU A 3 31.52 13.58 20.00
C LEU A 3 29.99 13.53 19.96
N VAL A 4 29.41 14.01 18.88
CA VAL A 4 28.00 13.73 18.55
C VAL A 4 27.95 12.24 18.29
N GLU A 5 27.33 11.49 19.19
CA GLU A 5 27.07 10.07 18.99
C GLU A 5 26.26 9.91 17.68
N PRO A 6 26.64 8.98 16.79
CA PRO A 6 25.80 8.65 15.66
C PRO A 6 24.48 8.10 16.23
N ILE A 7 23.36 8.63 15.73
CA ILE A 7 22.01 8.15 16.05
C ILE A 7 22.01 6.64 15.86
N GLY A 8 22.11 5.93 16.99
CA GLY A 8 22.11 4.49 17.01
C GLY A 8 20.79 4.03 16.42
N TYR A 9 20.86 3.26 15.34
CA TYR A 9 19.86 2.24 15.09
C TYR A 9 19.84 1.36 16.33
N SER A 10 18.96 1.67 17.27
CA SER A 10 18.70 0.81 18.41
C SER A 10 18.31 -0.54 17.81
N LEU A 11 19.14 -1.53 18.09
CA LEU A 11 18.81 -2.94 17.98
C LEU A 11 17.70 -3.24 19.01
N PHE A 12 16.51 -2.66 18.81
CA PHE A 12 15.31 -3.33 19.26
C PHE A 12 15.38 -4.71 18.61
N ALA A 13 15.31 -5.77 19.43
CA ALA A 13 15.22 -7.13 18.94
C ALA A 13 14.23 -7.13 17.77
N ARG A 14 14.71 -7.37 16.54
CA ARG A 14 13.83 -7.40 15.37
C ARG A 14 12.76 -8.44 15.69
N SER A 15 11.54 -8.00 16.01
CA SER A 15 10.44 -8.95 16.11
C SER A 15 10.37 -9.65 14.76
N SER A 16 10.35 -10.98 14.77
CA SER A 16 10.35 -11.73 13.53
C SER A 16 9.11 -11.35 12.73
N SER A 17 9.27 -11.02 11.45
CA SER A 17 8.15 -10.76 10.55
C SER A 17 7.94 -11.95 9.62
N ASN A 18 6.68 -12.24 9.33
CA ASN A 18 6.27 -13.30 8.41
C ASN A 18 5.46 -12.71 7.27
N THR A 19 5.73 -13.19 6.06
CA THR A 19 4.96 -12.84 4.86
C THR A 19 3.90 -13.90 4.60
N ILE A 20 2.64 -13.47 4.54
CA ILE A 20 1.53 -14.29 4.09
C ILE A 20 1.33 -14.05 2.60
N VAL A 21 1.23 -15.12 1.83
CA VAL A 21 0.90 -15.07 0.40
C VAL A 21 -0.47 -15.69 0.18
N LYS A 22 -1.39 -14.94 -0.44
CA LYS A 22 -2.74 -15.42 -0.80
C LYS A 22 -3.14 -14.94 -2.18
N CYS A 23 -3.78 -15.81 -2.94
CA CYS A 23 -4.34 -15.49 -4.23
C CYS A 23 -5.87 -15.46 -4.15
N TYR A 24 -6.49 -14.51 -4.83
CA TYR A 24 -7.94 -14.39 -4.93
C TYR A 24 -8.33 -13.98 -6.35
N THR A 25 -9.50 -14.44 -6.80
CA THR A 25 -10.16 -13.80 -7.94
C THR A 25 -10.81 -12.50 -7.47
N LYS A 26 -10.89 -11.51 -8.37
CA LYS A 26 -11.49 -10.20 -8.07
C LYS A 26 -12.97 -10.33 -7.73
N THR A 27 -13.70 -11.17 -8.48
CA THR A 27 -15.12 -11.44 -8.23
C THR A 27 -15.33 -12.07 -6.86
N TYR A 28 -14.55 -13.09 -6.50
CA TYR A 28 -14.65 -13.72 -5.18
C TYR A 28 -14.44 -12.72 -4.04
N LEU A 29 -13.43 -11.84 -4.15
CA LEU A 29 -13.21 -10.81 -3.14
C LEU A 29 -14.40 -9.85 -2.99
N PHE A 30 -14.98 -9.41 -4.10
CA PHE A 30 -16.10 -8.48 -4.08
C PHE A 30 -17.33 -9.13 -3.43
N ASP A 31 -17.63 -10.37 -3.80
CA ASP A 31 -18.77 -11.12 -3.25
C ASP A 31 -18.58 -11.37 -1.75
N ARG A 32 -17.40 -11.87 -1.34
CA ARG A 32 -17.13 -12.21 0.07
C ARG A 32 -17.08 -11.00 0.99
N LEU A 33 -16.67 -9.84 0.48
CA LEU A 33 -16.62 -8.59 1.24
C LEU A 33 -17.91 -7.76 1.08
N ASN A 34 -18.94 -8.31 0.42
CA ASN A 34 -20.23 -7.66 0.17
C ASN A 34 -20.10 -6.27 -0.49
N ILE A 35 -19.21 -6.14 -1.48
CA ILE A 35 -18.93 -4.86 -2.14
C ILE A 35 -20.04 -4.53 -3.13
N MET A 36 -20.74 -3.43 -2.88
CA MET A 36 -21.80 -2.93 -3.73
C MET A 36 -21.20 -1.89 -4.68
N ASN A 37 -20.48 -2.33 -5.70
CA ASN A 37 -19.84 -1.45 -6.68
C ASN A 37 -20.85 -0.85 -7.68
N LYS A 38 -21.88 -0.15 -7.17
CA LYS A 38 -23.08 0.29 -7.90
C LYS A 38 -22.78 1.13 -9.15
N ASN A 39 -21.60 1.75 -9.22
CA ASN A 39 -21.19 2.61 -10.33
C ASN A 39 -19.84 2.23 -10.98
N GLY A 40 -19.23 1.11 -10.60
CA GLY A 40 -17.88 0.75 -11.09
C GLY A 40 -16.76 1.69 -10.64
N LEU A 41 -17.03 2.62 -9.71
CA LEU A 41 -16.11 3.68 -9.30
C LEU A 41 -15.01 3.19 -8.36
N ILE A 42 -15.28 2.09 -7.64
CA ILE A 42 -14.34 1.50 -6.67
C ILE A 42 -13.51 0.44 -7.37
N SER A 43 -12.19 0.52 -7.20
CA SER A 43 -11.25 -0.47 -7.73
C SER A 43 -10.98 -1.60 -6.72
N VAL A 44 -10.49 -2.75 -7.20
CA VAL A 44 -10.00 -3.83 -6.33
C VAL A 44 -8.92 -3.34 -5.37
N ASN A 45 -8.09 -2.38 -5.80
CA ASN A 45 -7.09 -1.75 -4.95
C ASN A 45 -7.71 -1.01 -3.77
N ASP A 46 -8.83 -0.30 -3.98
CA ASP A 46 -9.57 0.40 -2.93
C ASP A 46 -10.13 -0.58 -1.90
N VAL A 47 -10.78 -1.65 -2.39
CA VAL A 47 -11.39 -2.70 -1.55
C VAL A 47 -10.34 -3.41 -0.68
N LEU A 48 -9.22 -3.80 -1.27
CA LEU A 48 -8.14 -4.45 -0.52
C LEU A 48 -7.52 -3.51 0.51
N THR A 49 -7.31 -2.24 0.13
CA THR A 49 -6.76 -1.24 1.05
C THR A 49 -7.69 -1.05 2.24
N ALA A 50 -9.00 -0.92 2.00
CA ALA A 50 -10.02 -0.82 3.04
C ALA A 50 -10.04 -2.06 3.95
N TRP A 51 -10.23 -3.24 3.37
CA TRP A 51 -10.35 -4.49 4.10
C TRP A 51 -9.11 -4.80 4.93
N LEU A 52 -7.92 -4.75 4.33
CA LEU A 52 -6.67 -5.06 5.01
C LEU A 52 -6.36 -4.04 6.10
N THR A 53 -6.66 -2.75 5.87
CA THR A 53 -6.46 -1.72 6.90
C THR A 53 -7.37 -1.95 8.10
N GLN A 54 -8.65 -2.28 7.90
CA GLN A 54 -9.54 -2.60 9.01
C GLN A 54 -9.08 -3.83 9.78
N ILE A 55 -8.90 -4.97 9.10
CA ILE A 55 -8.61 -6.23 9.77
C ILE A 55 -7.26 -6.21 10.48
N ILE A 56 -6.22 -5.61 9.86
CA ILE A 56 -4.89 -5.54 10.46
C ILE A 56 -4.90 -4.56 11.64
N SER A 57 -5.58 -3.42 11.53
CA SER A 57 -5.68 -2.46 12.65
C SER A 57 -6.40 -3.07 13.86
N ARG A 58 -7.46 -3.85 13.63
CA ARG A 58 -8.15 -4.62 14.68
C ARG A 58 -7.25 -5.69 15.30
N ILE A 59 -6.48 -6.42 14.49
CA ILE A 59 -5.51 -7.42 14.98
C ILE A 59 -4.41 -6.79 15.83
N ARG A 60 -3.97 -5.58 15.47
CA ARG A 60 -3.00 -4.79 16.24
C ARG A 60 -3.59 -4.16 17.50
N CYS A 61 -4.88 -4.34 17.77
CA CYS A 61 -5.58 -3.77 18.93
C CYS A 61 -5.38 -2.25 19.05
N ILE A 62 -5.39 -1.54 17.93
CA ILE A 62 -5.18 -0.09 17.90
C ILE A 62 -6.33 0.60 18.65
N SER A 63 -6.00 1.56 19.51
CA SER A 63 -6.98 2.33 20.27
C SER A 63 -7.91 3.11 19.33
N ARG A 64 -9.21 3.15 19.64
CA ARG A 64 -10.21 3.91 18.88
C ARG A 64 -9.91 5.41 18.76
N GLN A 65 -9.15 5.97 19.71
CA GLN A 65 -8.71 7.38 19.71
C GLN A 65 -7.47 7.61 18.84
N SER A 66 -6.81 6.53 18.39
CA SER A 66 -5.63 6.61 17.54
C SER A 66 -5.99 6.81 16.08
N THR A 67 -5.00 7.28 15.33
CA THR A 67 -5.05 7.40 13.88
C THR A 67 -4.23 6.29 13.25
N VAL A 68 -4.69 5.79 12.11
CA VAL A 68 -3.99 4.84 11.24
C VAL A 68 -3.76 5.50 9.90
N LYS A 69 -2.51 5.55 9.46
CA LYS A 69 -2.15 6.08 8.14
C LYS A 69 -1.93 4.98 7.12
N ILE A 70 -2.26 5.29 5.89
CA ILE A 70 -2.07 4.43 4.73
C ILE A 70 -1.12 5.13 3.77
N GLY A 71 0.11 4.63 3.68
CA GLY A 71 1.05 5.00 2.65
C GLY A 71 0.76 4.25 1.35
N MET A 72 0.61 4.95 0.22
CA MET A 72 0.35 4.30 -1.06
C MET A 72 1.23 4.87 -2.18
N ALA A 73 1.91 3.98 -2.90
CA ALA A 73 2.65 4.34 -4.11
C ALA A 73 1.70 4.52 -5.31
N MET A 74 1.78 5.66 -5.98
CA MET A 74 0.94 6.03 -7.11
C MET A 74 1.78 6.43 -8.33
N ASN A 75 1.31 6.07 -9.53
CA ASN A 75 1.95 6.46 -10.78
C ASN A 75 1.60 7.93 -11.12
N GLY A 76 2.60 8.81 -11.11
CA GLY A 76 2.44 10.24 -11.41
C GLY A 76 2.45 10.59 -12.90
N ARG A 77 2.86 9.66 -13.78
CA ARG A 77 3.08 9.94 -15.21
C ARG A 77 1.87 10.56 -15.90
N THR A 78 0.67 10.10 -15.56
CA THR A 78 -0.59 10.56 -16.18
C THR A 78 -1.04 11.94 -15.71
N PHE A 79 -0.37 12.51 -14.71
CA PHE A 79 -0.72 13.80 -14.09
C PHE A 79 0.33 14.88 -14.33
N LEU A 80 1.45 14.52 -14.97
CA LEU A 80 2.50 15.47 -15.33
C LEU A 80 2.50 15.67 -16.84
N PRO A 81 2.34 16.91 -17.34
CA PRO A 81 2.39 17.18 -18.75
C PRO A 81 3.77 16.80 -19.32
N GLY A 82 3.79 16.15 -20.49
CA GLY A 82 5.03 15.84 -21.22
C GLY A 82 5.80 14.61 -20.73
N ILE A 83 5.30 13.87 -19.74
CA ILE A 83 5.93 12.60 -19.33
C ILE A 83 5.39 11.45 -20.19
N ASP A 84 6.28 10.84 -20.98
CA ASP A 84 5.95 9.70 -21.82
C ASP A 84 5.58 8.45 -21.01
N ALA A 85 4.71 7.61 -21.58
CA ALA A 85 4.32 6.34 -20.97
C ALA A 85 5.52 5.41 -20.72
N ASN A 86 6.56 5.52 -21.55
CA ASN A 86 7.81 4.75 -21.47
C ASN A 86 8.95 5.53 -20.79
N TYR A 87 8.64 6.60 -20.06
CA TYR A 87 9.64 7.37 -19.33
C TYR A 87 10.48 6.47 -18.40
N PHE A 88 11.78 6.40 -18.71
CA PHE A 88 12.78 5.60 -18.03
C PHE A 88 13.34 6.34 -16.81
N GLY A 89 12.49 6.51 -15.80
CA GLY A 89 12.85 7.13 -14.52
C GLY A 89 11.77 6.94 -13.46
N ASN A 90 12.04 7.44 -12.27
CA ASN A 90 11.05 7.44 -11.19
C ASN A 90 10.00 8.53 -11.43
N CYS A 91 8.73 8.14 -11.43
CA CYS A 91 7.58 9.03 -11.46
C CYS A 91 6.51 8.45 -10.54
N THR A 92 6.93 8.20 -9.31
CA THR A 92 6.10 7.61 -8.25
C THR A 92 5.89 8.66 -7.18
N PHE A 93 4.63 8.93 -6.88
CA PHE A 93 4.23 9.79 -5.76
C PHE A 93 3.70 8.92 -4.64
N TYR A 94 3.92 9.36 -3.41
CA TYR A 94 3.41 8.70 -2.23
C TYR A 94 2.25 9.49 -1.67
N LEU A 95 1.09 8.84 -1.58
CA LEU A 95 -0.04 9.35 -0.84
C LEU A 95 0.04 8.88 0.61
N CYS A 96 -0.38 9.73 1.54
CA CYS A 96 -0.57 9.39 2.94
C CYS A 96 -2.01 9.70 3.32
N LEU A 97 -2.87 8.68 3.28
CA LEU A 97 -4.25 8.78 3.74
C LEU A 97 -4.29 8.56 5.26
N SER A 98 -5.25 9.17 5.96
CA SER A 98 -5.28 9.17 7.42
C SER A 98 -6.70 8.93 7.91
N PHE A 99 -6.89 7.85 8.67
CA PHE A 99 -8.21 7.45 9.18
C PHE A 99 -8.15 7.33 10.71
N SER A 100 -9.21 7.75 11.39
CA SER A 100 -9.37 7.43 12.80
C SER A 100 -9.67 5.93 12.93
N MET A 101 -9.20 5.32 14.01
CA MET A 101 -9.54 3.92 14.26
C MET A 101 -11.05 3.73 14.50
N SER A 102 -11.75 4.75 15.02
CA SER A 102 -13.21 4.73 15.09
C SER A 102 -13.88 4.63 13.71
N ASP A 103 -13.43 5.40 12.73
CA ASP A 103 -13.96 5.32 11.35
C ASP A 103 -13.68 3.93 10.75
N LEU A 104 -12.49 3.38 11.00
CA LEU A 104 -12.14 2.03 10.53
C LEU A 104 -13.02 0.95 11.16
N ASP A 105 -13.45 1.13 12.40
CA ASP A 105 -14.34 0.18 13.06
C ASP A 105 -15.80 0.31 12.60
N ASP A 106 -16.27 1.54 12.43
CA ASP A 106 -17.68 1.86 12.27
C ASP A 106 -18.14 1.78 10.80
N LEU A 107 -17.23 2.02 9.84
CA LEU A 107 -17.53 1.93 8.41
C LEU A 107 -17.53 0.49 7.90
N THR A 108 -18.41 0.20 6.95
CA THR A 108 -18.30 -1.01 6.12
C THR A 108 -17.07 -0.92 5.20
N ILE A 109 -16.61 -2.08 4.69
CA ILE A 109 -15.50 -2.12 3.73
C ILE A 109 -15.84 -1.35 2.45
N ASP A 110 -17.09 -1.42 2.00
CA ASP A 110 -17.58 -0.70 0.84
C ASP A 110 -17.48 0.83 1.04
N GLU A 111 -18.01 1.35 2.16
CA GLU A 111 -17.94 2.78 2.48
C GLU A 111 -16.50 3.28 2.63
N LEU A 112 -15.64 2.51 3.31
CA LEU A 112 -14.23 2.87 3.46
C LEU A 112 -13.50 2.84 2.11
N ALA A 113 -13.80 1.87 1.24
CA ALA A 113 -13.22 1.81 -0.10
C ALA A 113 -13.67 3.00 -0.97
N GLN A 114 -14.93 3.43 -0.87
CA GLN A 114 -15.42 4.66 -1.51
C GLN A 114 -14.66 5.90 -1.01
N ARG A 115 -14.47 6.01 0.31
CA ARG A 115 -13.74 7.13 0.91
C ARG A 115 -12.27 7.16 0.45
N ILE A 116 -11.58 6.02 0.49
CA ILE A 116 -10.21 5.89 -0.03
C ILE A 116 -10.15 6.31 -1.50
N ASN A 117 -11.11 5.87 -2.32
CA ASN A 117 -11.17 6.25 -3.73
C ASN A 117 -11.34 7.77 -3.93
N ILE A 118 -12.19 8.42 -3.13
CA ILE A 118 -12.40 9.87 -3.17
C ILE A 118 -11.13 10.61 -2.76
N GLU A 119 -10.54 10.28 -1.60
CA GLU A 119 -9.34 10.95 -1.10
C GLU A 119 -8.16 10.81 -2.08
N LYS A 120 -7.95 9.62 -2.67
CA LYS A 120 -6.92 9.43 -3.69
C LYS A 120 -7.14 10.31 -4.93
N ARG A 121 -8.38 10.46 -5.40
CA ARG A 121 -8.69 11.30 -6.56
C ARG A 121 -8.46 12.78 -6.26
N GLN A 122 -8.67 13.21 -5.02
CA GLN A 122 -8.40 14.59 -4.60
C GLN A 122 -6.90 14.89 -4.51
N LEU A 123 -6.07 13.89 -4.17
CA LEU A 123 -4.61 14.05 -4.05
C LEU A 123 -3.86 13.75 -5.34
N MET A 124 -4.44 12.99 -6.26
CA MET A 124 -3.85 12.70 -7.57
C MET A 124 -4.46 13.60 -8.63
N THR A 125 -4.20 14.90 -8.51
CA THR A 125 -4.49 15.89 -9.56
C THR A 125 -3.19 16.51 -10.04
N THR A 126 -3.22 17.08 -11.25
CA THR A 126 -2.07 17.81 -11.80
C THR A 126 -1.61 18.90 -10.84
N GLU A 127 -2.56 19.68 -10.30
CA GLU A 127 -2.28 20.80 -9.41
C GLU A 127 -1.61 20.35 -8.11
N TYR A 128 -2.10 19.26 -7.50
CA TYR A 128 -1.50 18.74 -6.27
C TYR A 128 -0.09 18.20 -6.51
N ILE A 129 0.11 17.47 -7.60
CA ILE A 129 1.40 16.88 -7.95
C ILE A 129 2.45 17.95 -8.26
N GLU A 130 2.08 18.99 -9.03
CA GLU A 130 2.95 20.14 -9.29
C GLU A 130 3.28 20.90 -7.99
N SER A 131 2.31 21.07 -7.10
CA SER A 131 2.53 21.66 -5.78
C SER A 131 3.51 20.84 -4.93
N ALA A 132 3.38 19.51 -4.92
CA ALA A 132 4.29 18.61 -4.22
C ALA A 132 5.72 18.69 -4.78
N LEU A 133 5.88 18.78 -6.10
CA LEU A 133 7.18 18.98 -6.73
C LEU A 133 7.80 20.33 -6.35
N ALA A 134 7.03 21.41 -6.37
CA ALA A 134 7.50 22.74 -5.94
C ALA A 134 7.93 22.75 -4.47
N PHE A 135 7.21 22.04 -3.60
CA PHE A 135 7.60 21.86 -2.20
C PHE A 135 8.93 21.12 -2.09
N ILE A 136 9.10 20.01 -2.80
CA ILE A 136 10.36 19.24 -2.78
C ILE A 136 11.51 20.11 -3.31
N ASP A 137 11.36 20.81 -4.43
CA ASP A 137 12.42 21.65 -5.02
C ASP A 137 12.91 22.73 -4.04
N LYS A 138 11.98 23.34 -3.28
CA LYS A 138 12.31 24.34 -2.26
C LYS A 138 13.05 23.76 -1.05
N HIS A 139 12.75 22.52 -0.66
CA HIS A 139 13.16 21.97 0.63
C HIS A 139 14.22 20.86 0.54
N TYR A 140 14.45 20.24 -0.62
CA TYR A 140 15.29 19.03 -0.72
C TYR A 140 16.74 19.24 -0.29
N ARG A 141 17.27 20.47 -0.38
CA ARG A 141 18.64 20.81 0.05
C ARG A 141 18.76 21.20 1.51
N SER A 142 17.64 21.50 2.18
CA SER A 142 17.63 22.07 3.54
C SER A 142 17.03 21.15 4.60
N SER A 143 16.32 20.08 4.22
CA SER A 143 15.81 19.08 5.16
C SER A 143 15.81 17.68 4.56
N MET A 144 15.89 16.67 5.42
CA MET A 144 15.56 15.30 5.03
C MET A 144 14.04 15.18 4.90
N ILE A 145 13.58 14.79 3.72
CA ILE A 145 12.16 14.49 3.47
C ILE A 145 11.94 13.01 3.79
N HIS A 146 11.05 12.74 4.75
CA HIS A 146 10.69 11.39 5.18
C HIS A 146 9.24 11.06 4.83
N LEU A 147 8.91 9.78 4.80
CA LEU A 147 7.53 9.32 4.65
C LEU A 147 6.69 9.77 5.85
N GLY A 148 5.45 10.18 5.59
CA GLY A 148 4.53 10.70 6.60
C GLY A 148 3.86 9.66 7.50
N TRP A 149 4.23 8.38 7.34
CA TRP A 149 3.68 7.22 8.04
C TRP A 149 4.81 6.29 8.51
N GLN A 150 4.54 5.49 9.54
CA GLN A 150 5.48 4.56 10.14
C GLN A 150 4.88 3.16 10.23
N THR A 151 5.35 2.25 9.37
CA THR A 151 4.86 0.86 9.36
C THR A 151 5.54 0.00 10.42
N THR A 152 6.88 -0.02 10.45
CA THR A 152 7.63 -0.91 11.34
C THR A 152 7.51 -0.46 12.78
N GLY A 153 6.93 -1.32 13.62
CA GLY A 153 6.66 -1.02 15.02
C GLY A 153 5.61 0.07 15.23
N GLY A 154 4.87 0.44 14.19
CA GLY A 154 3.84 1.47 14.22
C GLY A 154 2.46 0.94 13.83
N ASN A 155 1.50 1.85 13.82
CA ASN A 155 0.11 1.56 13.49
C ASN A 155 -0.15 1.50 11.99
N ASP A 156 0.73 2.12 11.20
CA ASP A 156 0.46 2.44 9.80
C ASP A 156 0.74 1.25 8.87
N LEU A 157 0.23 1.36 7.65
CA LEU A 157 0.39 0.36 6.60
C LEU A 157 0.92 1.02 5.33
N SER A 158 1.70 0.26 4.55
CA SER A 158 2.20 0.69 3.25
C SER A 158 1.75 -0.29 2.16
N PHE A 159 1.07 0.25 1.16
CA PHE A 159 0.55 -0.48 0.02
C PHE A 159 1.32 -0.11 -1.24
N THR A 160 1.71 -1.13 -1.99
CA THR A 160 2.20 -0.98 -3.35
C THR A 160 1.51 -1.97 -4.27
N ASN A 161 1.06 -1.49 -5.42
CA ASN A 161 0.25 -2.27 -6.35
C ASN A 161 0.97 -2.34 -7.70
N TRP A 162 1.39 -3.55 -8.06
CA TRP A 162 2.10 -3.84 -9.30
C TRP A 162 1.23 -4.57 -10.32
N THR A 163 -0.09 -4.68 -10.09
CA THR A 163 -1.02 -5.38 -10.99
C THR A 163 -1.04 -4.80 -12.41
N ARG A 164 -0.63 -3.54 -12.58
CA ARG A 164 -0.53 -2.87 -13.88
C ARG A 164 0.83 -3.06 -14.57
N PHE A 165 1.80 -3.70 -13.91
CA PHE A 165 3.09 -3.99 -14.54
C PHE A 165 2.97 -5.23 -15.43
N PRO A 166 3.59 -5.24 -16.62
CA PRO A 166 3.46 -6.32 -17.60
C PRO A 166 4.32 -7.55 -17.25
N LEU A 167 4.40 -7.95 -15.97
CA LEU A 167 5.35 -8.94 -15.45
C LEU A 167 5.29 -10.29 -16.20
N TYR A 168 4.08 -10.77 -16.48
CA TYR A 168 3.86 -12.06 -17.18
C TYR A 168 3.89 -11.93 -18.71
N ARG A 169 3.97 -10.70 -19.25
CA ARG A 169 4.07 -10.44 -20.70
C ARG A 169 5.50 -10.24 -21.18
N CYS A 170 6.48 -10.21 -20.27
CA CYS A 170 7.90 -10.14 -20.62
C CYS A 170 8.32 -11.48 -21.26
N ASP A 171 8.62 -11.46 -22.56
CA ASP A 171 9.09 -12.60 -23.34
C ASP A 171 10.44 -12.27 -23.98
N PHE A 172 11.46 -13.06 -23.65
CA PHE A 172 12.82 -12.92 -24.17
C PHE A 172 13.16 -13.98 -25.24
N GLY A 173 12.14 -14.61 -25.83
CA GLY A 173 12.25 -15.66 -26.85
C GLY A 173 11.88 -17.07 -26.37
N GLN A 174 11.29 -17.22 -25.18
CA GLN A 174 10.92 -18.50 -24.58
C GLN A 174 9.48 -18.52 -24.03
N GLY A 175 8.68 -17.52 -24.37
CA GLY A 175 7.36 -17.27 -23.79
C GLY A 175 7.42 -16.35 -22.58
N GLY A 176 6.23 -15.90 -22.14
CA GLY A 176 6.08 -15.07 -20.95
C GLY A 176 6.51 -15.77 -19.65
N ALA A 177 6.76 -14.99 -18.60
CA ALA A 177 7.12 -15.53 -17.29
C ALA A 177 6.06 -16.53 -16.79
N LYS A 178 6.49 -17.71 -16.32
CA LYS A 178 5.58 -18.70 -15.70
C LYS A 178 5.28 -18.40 -14.24
N GLN A 179 6.19 -17.66 -13.59
CA GLN A 179 6.08 -17.29 -12.20
C GLN A 179 6.85 -15.99 -11.95
N PHE A 180 6.29 -15.14 -11.10
CA PHE A 180 6.97 -14.00 -10.52
C PHE A 180 6.95 -14.16 -9.00
N LYS A 181 8.06 -13.86 -8.31
CA LYS A 181 8.13 -13.86 -6.85
C LYS A 181 8.87 -12.63 -6.36
N LEU A 182 8.38 -12.06 -5.28
CA LEU A 182 9.13 -11.07 -4.51
C LEU A 182 10.23 -11.78 -3.72
N CYS A 183 11.40 -11.14 -3.62
CA CYS A 183 12.36 -11.50 -2.59
C CYS A 183 11.75 -11.22 -1.21
N SER A 184 12.16 -12.01 -0.20
CA SER A 184 11.66 -11.82 1.17
C SER A 184 11.98 -10.43 1.68
N ILE A 185 10.95 -9.61 1.92
CA ILE A 185 11.08 -8.27 2.53
C ILE A 185 10.54 -8.37 3.95
N GLN A 186 11.41 -8.19 4.94
CA GLN A 186 11.06 -8.22 6.36
C GLN A 186 10.69 -6.81 6.85
N SER A 187 9.55 -6.30 6.41
CA SER A 187 9.00 -5.02 6.87
C SER A 187 7.57 -5.22 7.34
N ASP A 188 7.34 -5.07 8.64
CA ASP A 188 5.99 -5.05 9.22
C ASP A 188 5.14 -3.95 8.57
N GLY A 189 3.86 -4.25 8.36
CA GLY A 189 2.88 -3.36 7.74
C GLY A 189 3.05 -3.15 6.23
N LEU A 190 3.90 -3.91 5.54
CA LEU A 190 4.11 -3.79 4.10
C LEU A 190 3.26 -4.79 3.31
N ILE A 191 2.50 -4.28 2.34
CA ILE A 191 1.54 -5.04 1.54
C ILE A 191 1.82 -4.82 0.05
N PHE A 192 2.10 -5.91 -0.66
CA PHE A 192 2.17 -5.92 -2.12
C PHE A 192 0.93 -6.55 -2.72
N ILE A 193 0.43 -5.94 -3.79
CA ILE A 193 -0.64 -6.48 -4.62
C ILE A 193 -0.03 -6.75 -6.00
N LEU A 194 0.15 -8.03 -6.33
CA LEU A 194 0.80 -8.48 -7.55
C LEU A 194 -0.22 -9.01 -8.56
N PRO A 195 0.08 -8.89 -9.87
CA PRO A 195 -0.69 -9.61 -10.88
C PRO A 195 -0.41 -11.10 -10.78
N THR A 196 -1.27 -11.91 -11.39
CA THR A 196 -0.99 -13.30 -11.70
C THR A 196 -1.00 -13.52 -13.22
N MET A 197 -0.78 -14.76 -13.68
CA MET A 197 -1.00 -15.10 -15.09
C MET A 197 -2.47 -14.94 -15.51
N ASN A 198 -3.41 -15.11 -14.57
CA ASN A 198 -4.83 -14.89 -14.79
C ASN A 198 -5.17 -13.42 -14.49
N ASN A 199 -5.66 -12.69 -15.49
CA ASN A 199 -6.00 -11.28 -15.34
C ASN A 199 -7.15 -11.01 -14.35
N ASP A 200 -7.95 -12.02 -14.01
CA ASP A 200 -8.99 -11.90 -12.97
C ASP A 200 -8.47 -12.18 -11.56
N GLU A 201 -7.24 -12.65 -11.43
CA GLU A 201 -6.63 -12.99 -10.15
C GLU A 201 -5.59 -11.97 -9.72
N ILE A 202 -5.43 -11.88 -8.41
CA ILE A 202 -4.40 -11.09 -7.76
C ILE A 202 -3.71 -11.92 -6.68
N GLU A 203 -2.44 -11.64 -6.43
CA GLU A 203 -1.66 -12.25 -5.35
C GLU A 203 -1.27 -11.18 -4.33
N LEU A 204 -1.67 -11.37 -3.08
CA LEU A 204 -1.34 -10.51 -1.95
C LEU A 204 -0.13 -11.06 -1.24
N HIS A 205 0.86 -10.20 -0.98
CA HIS A 205 1.95 -10.48 -0.05
C HIS A 205 1.82 -9.50 1.11
N ILE A 206 1.51 -10.03 2.29
CA ILE A 206 1.24 -9.24 3.50
C ILE A 206 2.30 -9.58 4.52
N THR A 207 3.18 -8.62 4.84
CA THR A 207 4.23 -8.81 5.83
C THR A 207 3.86 -8.13 7.13
N LEU A 208 3.79 -8.90 8.21
CA LEU A 208 3.45 -8.44 9.55
C LEU A 208 4.39 -9.07 10.59
N GLN A 209 4.42 -8.50 11.81
CA GLN A 209 5.00 -9.20 12.96
C GLN A 209 4.37 -10.58 13.13
N THR A 210 5.18 -11.55 13.56
CA THR A 210 4.84 -12.99 13.53
C THR A 210 3.52 -13.29 14.24
N GLU A 211 3.28 -12.69 15.40
CA GLU A 211 2.03 -12.84 16.16
C GLU A 211 0.81 -12.33 15.40
N HIS A 212 0.90 -11.15 14.79
CA HIS A 212 -0.18 -10.58 13.98
C HIS A 212 -0.41 -11.39 12.70
N ALA A 213 0.66 -11.86 12.04
CA ALA A 213 0.56 -12.67 10.85
C ALA A 213 -0.20 -13.99 11.10
N LYS A 214 0.07 -14.66 12.24
CA LYS A 214 -0.64 -15.89 12.62
C LYS A 214 -2.14 -15.65 12.80
N VAL A 215 -2.52 -14.55 13.46
CA VAL A 215 -3.93 -14.17 13.66
C VAL A 215 -4.59 -13.76 12.35
N LEU A 216 -3.88 -13.03 11.48
CA LEU A 216 -4.43 -12.66 10.17
C LEU A 216 -4.70 -13.90 9.33
N LEU A 217 -3.76 -14.85 9.27
CA LEU A 217 -3.89 -16.06 8.47
C LEU A 217 -5.14 -16.88 8.80
N SER A 218 -5.58 -16.89 10.07
CA SER A 218 -6.81 -17.58 10.50
C SER A 218 -8.10 -16.82 10.19
N LYS A 219 -8.01 -15.55 9.78
CA LYS A 219 -9.15 -14.66 9.48
C LYS A 219 -9.24 -14.27 8.00
N LEU A 220 -8.25 -14.62 7.18
CA LEU A 220 -8.33 -14.42 5.73
C LEU A 220 -9.46 -15.26 5.17
N ILE A 221 -10.27 -14.63 4.32
CA ILE A 221 -11.50 -15.19 3.74
C ILE A 221 -11.23 -16.22 2.66
#